data_AF-A0A353M1B1-F1
#
_entry.id   AF-A0A353M1B1-F1
#
_cell.length_a   1.000
_cell.length_b   1.000
_cell.length_c   1.000
_cell.angle_alpha   90.00
_cell.angle_beta   90.00
_cell.angle_gamma   90.00
#
_symmetry.space_group_name_H-M   'P 1'
#
loop_
_entity.id
_entity.type
_entity.pdbx_description
1 polymer ?
#
loop_
_entity_poly.entity_id
_entity_poly.type
_entity_poly.pdbx_seq_one_letter_code
_entity_poly.pdbx_strand_id
1 'polypeptide(L)' 'ADGPSTDQGELALGRNVVVAFVPWEGYNYEDAILLSEDLVKDDVFTSIHIEEYEAQARDTKLGPEEITRDIP' A
#
# COMPACT_ATOMS: atom_id res chain seq x y z
N ALA A 1 1.61 3.90 23.96
CA ALA A 1 2.04 3.44 22.63
C ALA A 1 1.05 4.03 21.64
N ASP A 2 1.54 4.57 20.53
CA ASP A 2 0.68 5.17 19.50
C ASP A 2 -0.01 4.07 18.67
N GLY A 3 -1.23 4.37 18.21
CA GLY A 3 -1.98 3.52 17.30
C GLY A 3 -1.63 3.79 15.83
N PRO A 4 -2.35 3.16 14.88
CA PRO A 4 -2.19 3.50 13.47
C PRO A 4 -2.47 4.99 13.24
N SER A 5 -1.65 5.62 12.40
CA SER A 5 -1.78 7.03 12.00
C SER A 5 -1.81 8.03 13.17
N THR A 6 -1.02 7.80 14.21
CA THR A 6 -0.90 8.67 15.39
C THR A 6 0.58 8.92 15.70
N ASP A 7 0.93 10.14 16.12
CA ASP A 7 2.24 10.51 16.65
C ASP A 7 2.04 11.32 17.94
N GLN A 8 2.66 10.89 19.04
CA GLN A 8 2.56 11.54 20.36
C GLN A 8 1.12 11.73 20.86
N GLY A 9 0.24 10.78 20.55
CA GLY A 9 -1.19 10.84 20.92
C GLY A 9 -2.05 11.77 20.05
N GLU A 10 -1.51 12.34 18.97
CA GLU A 10 -2.24 13.16 18.01
C GLU A 10 -2.33 12.51 16.62
N LEU A 11 -3.37 12.86 15.86
CA LEU A 11 -3.61 12.32 14.53
C LEU A 11 -2.49 12.71 13.54
N ALA A 12 -1.88 11.71 12.91
CA ALA A 12 -0.80 11.86 11.95
C ALA A 12 -1.04 10.97 10.70
N LEU A 13 -1.81 11.46 9.74
CA LEU A 13 -2.23 10.71 8.54
C LEU A 13 -1.17 10.69 7.40
N GLY A 14 -0.10 11.46 7.53
CA GLY A 14 0.87 11.66 6.46
C GLY A 14 2.20 12.18 6.98
N ARG A 15 2.98 12.84 6.11
CA ARG A 15 4.31 13.35 6.44
C ARG A 15 4.45 14.81 6.03
N ASN A 16 5.17 15.56 6.85
CA ASN A 16 5.60 16.90 6.50
C ASN A 16 6.79 16.80 5.55
N VAL A 17 6.72 17.48 4.40
CA VAL A 17 7.78 17.50 3.38
C VAL A 17 8.04 18.93 2.90
N VAL A 18 9.24 19.19 2.41
CA VAL A 18 9.58 20.49 1.81
C VAL A 18 9.03 20.52 0.38
N VAL A 19 8.32 21.60 0.02
CA VAL A 19 7.67 21.77 -1.28
C VAL A 19 8.20 23.01 -1.99
N ALA A 20 8.52 22.88 -3.29
CA ALA A 20 8.89 23.99 -4.16
C ALA A 20 7.75 24.30 -5.15
N PHE A 21 7.30 25.55 -5.19
CA PHE A 21 6.27 26.02 -6.11
C PHE A 21 6.88 26.61 -7.37
N VAL A 22 7.37 25.75 -8.27
CA VAL A 22 7.99 26.15 -9.54
C VAL A 22 7.54 25.23 -10.68
N PRO A 23 7.39 25.74 -11.92
CA PRO A 23 7.26 24.88 -13.09
C PRO A 23 8.60 24.15 -13.33
N TRP A 24 8.55 22.85 -13.67
CA TRP A 24 9.75 22.06 -13.92
C TRP A 24 9.62 21.25 -15.21
N GLU A 25 10.21 21.75 -16.29
CA GLU A 25 10.35 21.07 -17.59
C GLU A 25 9.07 20.41 -18.15
N GLY A 26 7.89 20.89 -17.73
CA GLY A 26 6.59 20.33 -18.10
C GLY A 26 6.19 19.05 -17.35
N TYR A 27 7.03 18.52 -16.46
CA TYR A 27 6.70 17.32 -15.67
C TYR A 27 5.62 17.56 -14.62
N ASN A 28 5.43 18.81 -14.17
CA ASN A 28 4.30 19.21 -13.33
C ASN A 28 3.20 19.94 -14.11
N TYR A 29 2.98 19.55 -15.37
CA TYR A 29 1.88 20.09 -16.16
C TYR A 29 0.52 19.64 -15.58
N GLU A 30 -0.47 20.54 -15.60
CA GLU A 30 -1.78 20.36 -14.96
C GLU A 30 -1.67 19.97 -13.48
N ASP A 31 -2.05 18.74 -13.13
CA ASP A 31 -2.14 18.26 -11.75
C ASP A 31 -1.00 17.27 -11.39
N ALA A 32 0.02 17.16 -12.24
CA ALA A 32 1.14 16.26 -12.01
C ALA A 32 2.09 16.77 -10.91
N ILE A 33 2.55 15.85 -10.05
CA ILE A 33 3.47 16.14 -8.95
C ILE A 33 4.78 15.36 -9.18
N LEU A 34 5.91 16.06 -9.07
CA LEU A 34 7.22 15.41 -9.01
C LEU A 34 7.58 15.12 -7.55
N LEU A 35 8.20 13.96 -7.32
CA LEU A 35 8.71 13.55 -6.01
C LEU A 35 10.24 13.40 -6.09
N SER A 36 10.93 13.79 -5.02
CA SER A 36 12.35 13.47 -4.87
C SER A 36 12.51 11.96 -4.67
N GLU A 37 13.52 11.36 -5.28
CA GLU A 37 13.91 9.97 -5.04
C GLU A 37 14.27 9.73 -3.56
N ASP A 38 14.74 10.76 -2.86
CA ASP A 38 15.08 10.66 -1.44
C ASP A 38 13.87 10.26 -0.58
N LEU A 39 12.65 10.65 -0.99
CA LEU A 39 11.42 10.24 -0.29
C LEU A 39 11.18 8.73 -0.35
N VAL A 40 11.68 8.07 -1.39
CA VAL A 40 11.63 6.61 -1.54
C VAL A 40 12.75 5.95 -0.73
N LYS A 41 13.97 6.51 -0.79
CA LYS A 41 15.13 5.99 -0.05
C LYS A 41 14.92 6.00 1.47
N ASP A 42 14.20 7.00 1.96
CA ASP A 42 13.94 7.20 3.39
C ASP A 42 12.58 6.63 3.87
N ASP A 43 11.90 5.83 3.04
CA ASP A 43 10.60 5.22 3.35
C ASP A 43 9.54 6.23 3.87
N VAL A 44 9.53 7.45 3.30
CA VAL A 44 8.69 8.54 3.81
C VAL A 44 7.21 8.22 3.63
N PHE A 45 6.84 7.76 2.43
CA PHE A 45 5.46 7.42 2.06
C PHE A 45 5.25 5.91 1.88
N THR A 46 5.78 5.12 2.80
CA THR A 46 5.62 3.66 2.80
C THR A 46 4.41 3.24 3.66
N SER A 47 3.60 2.30 3.17
CA SER A 47 2.43 1.77 3.89
C SER A 47 2.31 0.26 3.72
N ILE A 48 1.64 -0.39 4.67
CA ILE A 48 1.44 -1.85 4.69
C ILE A 48 -0.01 -2.15 4.37
N HIS A 49 -0.24 -3.04 3.41
CA HIS A 49 -1.54 -3.57 3.04
C HIS A 49 -1.54 -5.10 3.25
N ILE A 50 -2.64 -5.64 3.78
CA ILE A 50 -2.81 -7.07 4.02
C ILE A 50 -4.04 -7.52 3.24
N GLU A 51 -3.88 -8.57 2.45
CA GLU A 51 -4.96 -9.22 1.71
C GLU A 51 -5.16 -10.64 2.26
N GLU A 52 -6.41 -11.05 2.42
CA GLU A 52 -6.78 -12.36 2.91
C GLU A 52 -7.52 -13.13 1.82
N TYR A 53 -7.03 -14.34 1.52
CA TYR A 53 -7.61 -15.22 0.51
C TYR A 53 -8.02 -16.52 1.18
N GLU A 54 -9.32 -16.82 1.14
CA GLU A 54 -9.88 -18.04 1.72
C GLU A 54 -10.26 -19.03 0.62
N ALA A 55 -9.94 -20.30 0.84
CA ALA A 55 -10.36 -21.41 0.00
C ALA A 55 -10.90 -22.54 0.88
N GLN A 56 -11.97 -23.19 0.43
CA GLN A 56 -12.63 -24.29 1.14
C GLN A 56 -12.87 -25.44 0.18
N ALA A 57 -12.49 -26.66 0.57
CA ALA A 57 -12.91 -27.87 -0.11
C ALA A 57 -14.31 -28.27 0.38
N ARG A 58 -15.20 -28.61 -0.56
CA ARG A 58 -16.59 -28.99 -0.27
C ARG A 58 -16.89 -30.43 -0.65
N ASP A 59 -17.80 -31.05 0.10
CA ASP A 59 -18.42 -32.31 -0.30
C ASP A 59 -19.44 -32.07 -1.42
N THR A 60 -19.18 -32.63 -2.59
CA THR A 60 -20.12 -32.56 -3.71
C THR A 60 -20.81 -33.91 -3.93
N LYS A 61 -21.89 -33.91 -4.71
CA LYS A 61 -22.58 -35.16 -5.10
C LYS A 61 -21.71 -36.10 -5.93
N LEU A 62 -20.64 -35.58 -6.54
CA LEU A 62 -19.72 -36.34 -7.39
C LEU A 62 -18.47 -36.82 -6.62
N GLY A 63 -18.32 -36.40 -5.35
CA GLY A 63 -17.18 -36.71 -4.50
C GLY A 63 -16.72 -35.48 -3.70
N PRO A 64 -15.90 -35.68 -2.65
CA PRO A 64 -15.24 -34.58 -1.94
C PRO A 64 -14.24 -33.87 -2.84
N GLU A 65 -14.16 -32.55 -2.73
CA GLU A 65 -13.02 -31.79 -3.24
C GLU A 65 -11.80 -32.03 -2.33
N GLU A 66 -10.60 -32.10 -2.92
CA GLU A 66 -9.34 -32.28 -2.18
C GLU A 66 -8.42 -31.08 -2.37
N ILE A 67 -7.91 -30.52 -1.26
CA ILE A 67 -6.85 -29.51 -1.32
C ILE A 67 -5.52 -30.25 -1.48
N THR A 68 -5.03 -30.30 -2.72
CA THR A 68 -3.78 -30.98 -3.07
C THR A 68 -2.87 -30.08 -3.92
N ARG A 69 -1.59 -30.42 -3.93
CA ARG A 69 -0.58 -29.80 -4.80
C ARG A 69 -0.53 -30.47 -6.19
N ASP A 70 -1.25 -31.58 -6.38
CA ASP A 70 -1.36 -32.27 -7.66
C ASP A 70 -2.36 -31.56 -8.57
N ILE A 71 -1.86 -30.85 -9.59
CA ILE A 71 -2.65 -30.02 -10.52
C ILE A 71 -2.60 -30.69 -11.91
N PRO A 72 -3.76 -30.96 -12.57
CA PRO A 72 -3.83 -31.57 -13.91
C PRO A 72 -3.25 -30.74 -15.05
#